data_AF-A0A2S5KBV6-F1
#
_entry.id   AF-A0A2S5KBV6-F1
#
_cell.length_a   1.000
_cell.length_b   1.000
_cell.length_c   1.000
_cell.angle_alpha   90.00
_cell.angle_beta   90.00
_cell.angle_gamma   90.00
#
_symmetry.space_group_name_H-M   'P 1'
#
loop_
_entity.id
_entity.type
_entity.pdbx_description
1 polymer ?
#
loop_
_entity_poly.entity_id
_entity_poly.type
_entity_poly.pdbx_seq_one_letter_code
_entity_poly.pdbx_strand_id
1 'polypeptide(L)' 'MTICCSQCGSKKFFYTCQRSEASEPATHHGARCAVCRKPLNSSDVKPPEIAVREAIVRYAR' A
#
# COMPACT_ATOMS: atom_id res chain seq x y z
N MET A 1 0.97 -6.57 -9.11
CA MET A 1 1.26 -5.89 -7.83
C MET A 1 0.18 -6.30 -6.86
N THR A 2 0.53 -6.66 -5.62
CA THR A 2 -0.44 -7.06 -4.59
C THR A 2 -0.23 -6.20 -3.35
N ILE A 3 -1.29 -5.55 -2.87
CA ILE A 3 -1.22 -4.76 -1.64
C ILE A 3 -1.46 -5.69 -0.44
N CYS A 4 -0.54 -5.67 0.52
CA CYS A 4 -0.62 -6.45 1.74
C CYS A 4 -0.08 -5.62 2.90
N CYS A 5 -0.89 -5.44 3.95
CA CYS A 5 -0.48 -4.67 5.11
C CYS A 5 0.75 -5.31 5.78
N SER A 6 1.86 -4.59 5.81
CA SER A 6 3.12 -4.96 6.46
C SER A 6 3.00 -5.17 7.97
N GLN A 7 1.97 -4.60 8.62
CA GLN A 7 1.78 -4.74 10.07
C GLN A 7 0.94 -5.96 10.45
N CYS A 8 -0.12 -6.29 9.70
CA CYS A 8 -1.04 -7.38 10.07
C CYS A 8 -1.28 -8.43 8.98
N GLY A 9 -0.64 -8.31 7.81
CA GLY A 9 -0.79 -9.24 6.68
C GLY A 9 -2.12 -9.17 5.93
N SER A 10 -3.04 -8.28 6.32
CA SER A 10 -4.34 -8.17 5.66
C SER A 10 -4.21 -7.60 4.24
N LYS A 11 -4.96 -8.18 3.30
CA LYS A 11 -5.13 -7.70 1.93
C LYS A 11 -6.34 -6.77 1.75
N LYS A 12 -7.12 -6.56 2.82
CA LYS A 12 -8.32 -5.72 2.79
C LYS A 12 -7.98 -4.29 3.19
N PHE A 13 -8.48 -3.32 2.42
CA PHE A 13 -8.28 -1.90 2.68
C PHE A 13 -9.49 -1.07 2.23
N PHE A 14 -9.57 0.16 2.72
CA PHE A 14 -10.55 1.17 2.31
C PHE A 14 -9.84 2.51 2.05
N TYR A 15 -10.38 3.32 1.15
CA TYR A 15 -9.88 4.67 0.89
C TYR A 15 -10.52 5.66 1.84
N THR A 16 -9.72 6.58 2.38
CA THR A 16 -10.26 7.73 3.12
C THR A 16 -10.46 8.92 2.18
N CYS A 17 -11.71 9.27 1.90
CA CYS A 17 -12.06 10.55 1.30
C CYS A 17 -12.17 11.60 2.41
N GLN A 18 -11.60 12.80 2.21
CA GLN A 18 -11.96 13.92 3.10
C GLN A 18 -13.42 14.29 2.81
N ARG A 19 -14.21 14.43 3.86
CA ARG A 19 -15.49 15.13 3.78
C ARG A 19 -15.12 16.61 3.71
N SER A 20 -15.38 17.23 2.58
CA SER A 20 -14.96 18.58 2.22
C SER A 20 -15.62 19.65 3.10
N GLU A 21 -15.17 19.89 4.33
CA GLU A 21 -15.45 21.15 5.04
C GLU A 21 -14.25 21.52 5.93
N ALA A 22 -13.75 22.75 5.70
CA ALA A 22 -12.78 23.50 6.50
C ALA A 22 -11.29 23.08 6.47
N SER A 23 -10.55 23.75 5.58
CA SER A 23 -9.29 24.46 5.91
C SER A 23 -8.17 23.71 6.65
N GLU A 24 -7.68 22.58 6.12
CA GLU A 24 -6.37 22.05 6.50
C GLU A 24 -5.59 21.64 5.25
N PRO A 25 -4.25 21.78 5.22
CA PRO A 25 -3.45 21.50 4.03
C PRO A 25 -3.68 20.07 3.60
N ALA A 26 -3.97 19.88 2.31
CA ALA A 26 -4.35 18.64 1.64
C ALA A 26 -3.57 17.42 2.17
N THR A 27 -4.07 16.80 3.23
CA THR A 27 -3.46 15.63 3.84
C THR A 27 -3.76 14.48 2.90
N HIS A 28 -2.71 14.03 2.21
CA HIS A 28 -2.74 13.01 1.16
C HIS A 28 -3.82 11.94 1.43
N HIS A 29 -4.82 11.89 0.54
CA HIS A 29 -5.78 10.79 0.49
C HIS A 29 -5.01 9.47 0.39
N GLY A 30 -5.42 8.49 1.20
CA GLY A 30 -4.70 7.22 1.29
C GLY A 30 -5.60 6.03 1.51
N ALA A 31 -5.09 4.85 1.14
CA ALA A 31 -5.70 3.60 1.53
C ALA A 31 -5.28 3.26 2.98
N ARG A 32 -6.21 2.72 3.77
CA ARG A 32 -5.94 2.23 5.12
C ARG A 32 -6.29 0.76 5.23
N CYS A 33 -5.53 0.01 6.02
CA CYS A 33 -5.83 -1.38 6.29
C CYS A 33 -7.20 -1.52 6.96
N ALA A 34 -8.06 -2.40 6.47
CA ALA A 34 -9.39 -2.63 7.05
C ALA A 34 -9.34 -3.33 8.42
N VAL A 35 -8.18 -3.87 8.82
CA VAL A 35 -8.00 -4.61 10.08
C VAL A 35 -7.31 -3.73 11.12
N CYS A 36 -6.04 -3.37 10.90
CA CYS A 36 -5.26 -2.60 11.89
C CYS A 36 -5.39 -1.08 11.72
N ARG A 37 -6.13 -0.62 10.70
CA ARG A 37 -6.32 0.80 10.36
C ARG A 37 -5.04 1.59 10.08
N LYS A 38 -3.87 0.96 10.03
CA LYS A 38 -2.62 1.61 9.59
C LYS A 38 -2.79 2.18 8.17
N PRO A 39 -2.33 3.41 7.90
CA PRO A 39 -2.18 3.91 6.53
C PRO A 39 -1.25 3.02 5.71
N LEU A 40 -1.65 2.69 4.48
CA LEU A 40 -0.84 1.91 3.57
C LEU A 40 0.16 2.82 2.83
N ASN A 41 1.38 2.33 2.63
CA ASN A 41 2.45 3.01 1.92
C ASN A 41 3.14 2.08 0.91
N SER A 42 4.21 2.55 0.27
CA SER A 42 4.92 1.80 -0.77
C SER A 42 5.46 0.44 -0.29
N SER A 43 5.81 0.32 0.99
CA SER A 43 6.28 -0.96 1.58
C SER A 43 5.17 -2.01 1.68
N ASP A 44 3.90 -1.61 1.60
CA ASP A 44 2.76 -2.52 1.57
C ASP A 44 2.47 -3.06 0.15
N VAL A 45 3.18 -2.58 -0.88
CA VAL A 45 3.01 -3.00 -2.27
C VAL A 45 4.05 -4.07 -2.62
N LYS A 46 3.58 -5.30 -2.89
CA LYS A 46 4.44 -6.39 -3.33
C LYS A 46 4.47 -6.49 -4.87
N PRO A 47 5.67 -6.68 -5.47
CA PRO A 47 5.79 -6.97 -6.89
C PRO A 47 5.04 -8.27 -7.25
N PRO A 48 4.53 -8.38 -8.49
CA PRO A 48 4.03 -9.67 -8.98
C PRO A 48 5.18 -10.69 -8.96
N GLU A 49 4.91 -11.93 -8.56
CA GLU A 49 5.92 -12.99 -8.37
C GLU A 49 6.77 -13.25 -9.63
N ILE A 50 6.18 -13.04 -10.81
CA ILE A 50 6.86 -13.17 -12.11
C ILE A 50 7.98 -12.13 -12.25
N ALA A 51 7.76 -10.89 -11.81
CA ALA A 51 8.75 -9.81 -11.90
C ALA A 51 9.94 -10.01 -10.96
N VAL A 52 9.75 -10.70 -9.83
CA VAL A 52 10.83 -10.99 -8.87
C VAL A 52 11.83 -12.00 -9.47
N ARG A 53 11.33 -13.03 -10.16
CA ARG A 53 12.20 -14.04 -10.81
C ARG A 53 13.10 -13.41 -11.86
N GLU A 54 12.55 -12.54 -12.71
CA GLU A 54 13.35 -11.85 -13.72
C GLU A 54 14.36 -10.85 -13.11
N ALA A 55 13.99 -10.15 -12.03
CA ALA A 55 14.89 -9.24 -11.35
C ALA A 55 16.08 -10.01 -10.71
N ILE A 56 15.84 -11.12 -10.02
CA ILE A 56 16.90 -11.95 -9.44
C ILE A 56 17.88 -12.42 -10.53
N VAL A 57 17.39 -12.88 -11.68
CA VAL A 57 18.24 -13.32 -12.80
C VAL A 57 19.08 -12.17 -13.36
N ARG A 58 18.56 -10.95 -13.40
CA ARG A 58 19.27 -9.78 -13.95
C ARG A 58 20.33 -9.20 -13.02
N TYR A 59 20.12 -9.24 -11.71
CA TYR A 59 21.06 -8.66 -10.71
C TYR A 59 22.01 -9.69 -10.07
N ALA A 60 21.92 -10.97 -10.44
CA ALA A 60 22.86 -12.02 -10.03
C ALA A 60 24.00 -12.27 -11.05
N ARG A 61 24.14 -11.41 -12.06
CA ARG A 61 25.26 -11.35 -13.01
C ARG A 61 26.21 -10.24 -12.65
#